data_AF-A0A1H9MRW3-F1
#
_entry.id   AF-A0A1H9MRW3-F1
#
_cell.length_a   1.000
_cell.length_b   1.000
_cell.length_c   1.000
_cell.angle_alpha   90.00
_cell.angle_beta   90.00
_cell.angle_gamma   90.00
#
_symmetry.space_group_name_H-M   'P 1'
#
loop_
_entity.id
_entity.type
_entity.pdbx_description
1 polymer ?
#
loop_
_entity_poly.entity_id
_entity_poly.type
_entity_poly.pdbx_seq_one_letter_code
_entity_poly.pdbx_strand_id
1 'polypeptide(L)'
;MSRPCIIMDIDGTLSNAEHRVHLLGGRTNSAIDQAPDWEAFLAAAADDTVNEEIKLLNNAMSAHVPVFICTGRKDDQLEMTSAWLKKFGITYNFLLMRDRRDRRPDTEIKKEMLDQIRETGFEPLFAVEDRKSVTAMWRENGVRCLQVCEGDY
;
A
#
# COMPACT_ATOMS: atom_id res chain seq x y z
N MET A 1 8.66 23.38 13.01
CA MET A 1 9.37 22.12 12.70
C MET A 1 8.33 21.11 12.26
N SER A 2 8.58 20.33 11.21
CA SER A 2 7.68 19.25 10.79
C SER A 2 7.67 18.13 11.84
N ARG A 3 6.55 17.41 11.96
CA ARG A 3 6.42 16.25 12.87
C ARG A 3 6.81 14.97 12.13
N PRO A 4 7.59 14.06 12.74
CA PRO A 4 7.93 12.80 12.08
C PRO A 4 6.70 11.90 11.92
N CYS A 5 6.66 11.12 10.84
CA CYS A 5 5.69 10.03 10.63
C CYS A 5 6.34 8.88 9.85
N ILE A 6 5.63 7.77 9.68
CA ILE A 6 5.99 6.71 8.73
C ILE A 6 4.87 6.47 7.73
N ILE A 7 5.24 6.03 6.53
CA ILE A 7 4.32 5.60 5.48
C ILE A 7 4.35 4.08 5.38
N MET A 8 3.18 3.46 5.28
CA MET A 8 3.03 2.00 5.16
C MET A 8 2.08 1.67 4.01
N ASP A 9 2.54 0.86 3.06
CA ASP A 9 1.69 0.29 2.03
C ASP A 9 0.90 -0.94 2.52
N ILE A 10 -0.17 -1.32 1.80
CA ILE A 10 -0.96 -2.53 2.08
C ILE A 10 -0.59 -3.70 1.15
N ASP A 11 -0.92 -3.62 -0.14
CA ASP A 11 -0.96 -4.79 -1.01
C ASP A 11 0.45 -5.22 -1.44
N GLY A 12 0.87 -6.42 -1.04
CA GLY A 12 2.26 -6.88 -1.20
C GLY A 12 3.19 -6.43 -0.08
N THR A 13 2.74 -5.53 0.80
CA THR A 13 3.48 -5.00 1.95
C THR A 13 2.95 -5.52 3.28
N LEU A 14 1.87 -4.95 3.83
CA LEU A 14 1.19 -5.52 5.01
C LEU A 14 0.41 -6.79 4.67
N SER A 15 -0.15 -6.82 3.47
CA SER A 15 -1.10 -7.81 2.98
C SER A 15 -0.39 -8.74 2.01
N ASN A 16 -0.43 -10.04 2.27
CA ASN A 16 -0.03 -11.03 1.27
C ASN A 16 -1.18 -11.20 0.26
N ALA A 17 -0.95 -10.76 -0.97
CA ALA A 17 -1.91 -10.85 -2.07
C ALA A 17 -1.66 -12.05 -3.00
N GLU A 18 -0.70 -12.93 -2.70
CA GLU A 18 -0.27 -14.03 -3.59
C GLU A 18 -1.43 -14.89 -4.08
N HIS A 19 -2.41 -15.20 -3.21
CA HIS A 19 -3.54 -16.07 -3.57
C HIS A 19 -4.42 -15.47 -4.65
N ARG A 20 -4.41 -14.14 -4.85
CA ARG A 20 -5.23 -13.43 -5.83
C ARG A 20 -4.46 -12.89 -7.03
N VAL A 21 -3.11 -12.90 -7.03
CA VAL A 21 -2.29 -12.42 -8.17
C VAL A 21 -2.67 -13.08 -9.50
N HIS A 22 -3.14 -14.32 -9.49
CA HIS A 22 -3.61 -15.02 -10.70
C HIS A 22 -4.76 -14.29 -11.43
N LEU A 23 -5.53 -13.45 -10.75
CA LEU A 23 -6.61 -12.63 -11.32
C LEU A 23 -6.08 -11.44 -12.15
N LEU A 24 -4.81 -11.08 -11.98
CA LEU A 24 -4.17 -10.02 -12.78
C LEU A 24 -3.68 -10.50 -14.15
N GLY A 25 -3.99 -11.75 -14.52
CA GLY A 25 -3.50 -12.39 -15.73
C GLY A 25 -2.05 -12.85 -15.54
N GLY A 26 -1.82 -14.15 -15.59
CA GLY A 26 -0.48 -14.71 -15.48
C GLY A 26 0.35 -14.51 -16.75
N ARG A 27 1.64 -14.22 -16.58
CA ARG A 27 2.71 -14.49 -17.57
C ARG A 27 2.90 -16.01 -17.77
N THR A 28 1.83 -16.77 -17.94
CA THR A 28 1.93 -18.21 -18.23
C THR A 28 2.14 -18.37 -19.73
N ASN A 29 3.16 -19.15 -20.11
CA ASN A 29 3.54 -19.48 -21.49
C ASN A 29 2.46 -20.25 -22.30
N SER A 30 1.18 -20.22 -21.91
CA SER A 30 0.08 -20.75 -22.70
C SER A 30 -0.81 -19.61 -23.16
N ALA A 31 -0.84 -19.42 -24.47
CA ALA A 31 -1.70 -18.48 -25.18
C ALA A 31 -3.16 -18.60 -24.74
N ILE A 32 -3.59 -17.66 -23.90
CA ILE A 32 -4.81 -16.84 -23.94
C ILE A 32 -4.52 -15.72 -22.92
N ASP A 33 -4.09 -14.56 -23.39
CA ASP A 33 -3.90 -13.37 -22.56
C ASP A 33 -5.27 -12.90 -22.04
N GLN A 34 -5.68 -13.40 -20.86
CA GLN A 34 -6.87 -12.89 -20.19
C GLN A 34 -6.54 -11.50 -19.65
N ALA A 35 -7.38 -10.51 -20.00
CA ALA A 35 -7.26 -9.17 -19.43
C ALA A 35 -7.37 -9.26 -17.89
N PRO A 36 -6.60 -8.46 -17.14
CA PRO A 36 -6.65 -8.47 -15.68
C PRO A 36 -8.08 -8.22 -15.16
N ASP A 37 -8.58 -9.11 -14.31
CA ASP A 37 -9.83 -8.93 -13.59
C ASP A 37 -9.55 -8.15 -12.28
N TRP A 38 -9.43 -6.84 -12.44
CA TRP A 38 -9.18 -5.93 -11.32
C TRP A 38 -10.31 -5.94 -10.29
N GLU A 39 -11.56 -6.16 -10.71
CA GLU A 39 -12.70 -6.17 -9.80
C GLU A 39 -12.66 -7.39 -8.89
N ALA A 40 -12.47 -8.59 -9.45
CA ALA A 40 -12.29 -9.80 -8.68
C ALA A 40 -11.03 -9.74 -7.80
N PHE A 41 -9.92 -9.22 -8.33
CA PHE A 41 -8.67 -9.05 -7.56
C PHE A 41 -8.88 -8.17 -6.33
N LEU A 42 -9.61 -7.08 -6.48
CA LEU A 42 -9.88 -6.14 -5.40
C LEU A 42 -10.91 -6.71 -4.40
N ALA A 43 -11.90 -7.47 -4.87
CA ALA A 43 -12.89 -8.13 -4.01
C ALA A 43 -12.27 -9.23 -3.12
N ALA A 44 -11.27 -9.96 -3.65
CA ALA A 44 -10.57 -11.02 -2.92
C ALA A 44 -9.62 -10.50 -1.83
N ALA A 45 -9.39 -9.19 -1.74
CA ALA A 45 -8.47 -8.58 -0.78
C ALA A 45 -8.91 -8.73 0.69
N ALA A 46 -10.18 -9.06 0.95
CA ALA A 46 -10.68 -9.36 2.29
C ALA A 46 -10.10 -10.65 2.88
N ASP A 47 -9.65 -11.57 2.00
CA ASP A 47 -9.13 -12.88 2.35
C ASP A 47 -7.60 -12.91 2.43
N ASP A 48 -6.92 -11.80 2.14
CA ASP A 48 -5.46 -11.69 2.27
C ASP A 48 -5.01 -12.08 3.69
N THR A 49 -3.94 -12.85 3.76
CA THR A 49 -3.19 -13.05 5.01
C THR A 49 -2.30 -11.84 5.28
N VAL A 50 -1.86 -11.68 6.53
CA VAL A 50 -0.94 -10.59 6.90
C VAL A 50 0.52 -11.06 6.82
N ASN A 51 1.41 -10.20 6.33
CA ASN A 51 2.87 -10.37 6.47
C ASN A 51 3.24 -9.98 7.90
N GLU A 52 3.37 -10.98 8.79
CA GLU A 52 3.48 -10.77 10.25
C GLU A 52 4.73 -9.95 10.64
N GLU A 53 5.84 -10.08 9.91
CA GLU A 53 7.05 -9.29 10.12
C GLU A 53 6.85 -7.80 9.81
N ILE A 54 6.06 -7.48 8.78
CA ILE A 54 5.74 -6.10 8.41
C ILE A 54 4.71 -5.51 9.38
N LYS A 55 3.73 -6.30 9.80
CA LYS A 55 2.79 -5.91 10.87
C LYS A 55 3.51 -5.63 12.18
N LEU A 56 4.48 -6.47 12.56
CA LEU A 56 5.30 -6.26 13.76
C LEU A 56 6.04 -4.92 13.68
N LEU A 57 6.70 -4.65 12.56
CA LEU A 57 7.37 -3.36 12.32
C LEU A 57 6.39 -2.20 12.41
N ASN A 58 5.26 -2.27 11.71
CA ASN A 58 4.22 -1.23 11.72
C ASN A 58 3.76 -0.91 13.15
N ASN A 59 3.36 -1.94 13.89
CA ASN A 59 2.81 -1.76 15.23
C ASN A 59 3.86 -1.25 16.22
N ALA A 60 5.11 -1.73 16.14
CA ALA A 60 6.22 -1.22 16.94
C ALA A 60 6.45 0.27 16.69
N MET A 61 6.43 0.71 15.43
CA MET A 61 6.62 2.12 15.07
C MET A 61 5.42 2.99 15.48
N SER A 62 4.20 2.46 15.37
CA SER A 62 2.96 3.18 15.72
C SER A 62 2.89 3.62 17.19
N ALA A 63 3.65 2.97 18.07
CA ALA A 63 3.78 3.35 19.47
C ALA A 63 4.58 4.66 19.68
N HIS A 64 5.33 5.11 18.67
CA HIS A 64 6.27 6.23 18.79
C HIS A 64 5.99 7.37 17.81
N VAL A 65 5.54 7.06 16.59
CA VAL A 65 5.27 8.06 15.55
C VAL A 65 3.97 7.72 14.82
N PRO A 66 3.24 8.74 14.32
CA PRO A 66 2.05 8.48 13.53
C PRO A 66 2.33 7.67 12.27
N VAL A 67 1.43 6.73 11.99
CA VAL A 67 1.46 5.92 10.78
C VAL A 67 0.41 6.41 9.80
N PHE A 68 0.86 6.72 8.59
CA PHE A 68 0.03 6.93 7.42
C PHE A 68 0.04 5.67 6.58
N ILE A 69 -1.12 5.02 6.46
CA ILE A 69 -1.30 3.98 5.45
C ILE A 69 -1.60 4.66 4.12
N CYS A 70 -0.80 4.39 3.09
CA CYS A 70 -0.99 4.89 1.73
C CYS A 70 -1.20 3.70 0.79
N THR A 71 -2.41 3.50 0.29
CA THR A 71 -2.78 2.31 -0.48
C THR A 71 -3.32 2.64 -1.86
N GLY A 72 -3.02 1.76 -2.83
CA GLY A 72 -3.64 1.78 -4.15
C GLY A 72 -5.10 1.31 -4.16
N ARG A 73 -5.59 0.71 -3.06
CA ARG A 73 -7.00 0.35 -2.89
C ARG A 73 -7.87 1.60 -3.00
N LYS A 74 -9.05 1.42 -3.58
CA LYS A 74 -9.99 2.51 -3.84
C LYS A 74 -10.82 2.84 -2.60
N ASP A 75 -11.27 4.08 -2.52
CA ASP A 75 -12.08 4.60 -1.40
C ASP A 75 -13.45 3.90 -1.25
N ASP A 76 -14.01 3.34 -2.32
CA ASP A 76 -15.18 2.46 -2.26
C ASP A 76 -14.92 1.11 -1.55
N GLN A 77 -13.65 0.77 -1.29
CA GLN A 77 -13.23 -0.39 -0.50
C GLN A 77 -12.86 -0.05 0.95
N LEU A 78 -13.18 1.16 1.42
CA LEU A 78 -12.81 1.63 2.76
C LEU A 78 -13.27 0.69 3.87
N GLU A 79 -14.53 0.24 3.83
CA GLU A 79 -15.11 -0.61 4.87
C GLU A 79 -14.39 -1.95 4.96
N MET A 80 -14.19 -2.62 3.83
CA MET A 80 -13.46 -3.88 3.73
C MET A 80 -12.01 -3.72 4.21
N THR A 81 -11.31 -2.68 3.75
CA THR A 81 -9.91 -2.42 4.12
C THR A 81 -9.77 -2.15 5.61
N SER A 82 -10.65 -1.32 6.17
CA SER A 82 -10.66 -1.01 7.61
C SER A 82 -11.01 -2.25 8.45
N ALA A 83 -11.94 -3.08 7.99
CA ALA A 83 -12.28 -4.34 8.65
C ALA A 83 -11.10 -5.32 8.64
N TRP A 84 -10.37 -5.41 7.53
CA TRP A 84 -9.17 -6.24 7.41
C TRP A 84 -8.04 -5.75 8.34
N LEU A 85 -7.74 -4.44 8.34
CA LEU A 85 -6.74 -3.85 9.25
C LEU A 85 -7.09 -4.12 10.72
N LYS A 86 -8.38 -3.97 11.08
CA LYS A 86 -8.88 -4.25 12.43
C LYS A 86 -8.78 -5.74 12.78
N LYS A 87 -9.17 -6.64 11.87
CA LYS A 87 -9.12 -8.10 12.04
C LYS A 87 -7.69 -8.56 12.40
N PHE A 88 -6.68 -7.98 11.77
CA PHE A 88 -5.28 -8.33 12.01
C PHE A 88 -4.59 -7.47 13.08
N GLY A 89 -5.31 -6.53 13.71
CA GLY A 89 -4.76 -5.69 14.79
C GLY A 89 -3.67 -4.73 14.31
N ILE A 90 -3.78 -4.22 13.09
CA ILE A 90 -2.84 -3.25 12.51
C ILE A 90 -3.21 -1.85 13.01
N THR A 91 -2.26 -1.19 13.68
CA THR A 91 -2.47 0.15 14.25
C THR A 91 -2.02 1.22 13.25
N TYR A 92 -2.85 2.24 13.05
CA TYR A 92 -2.56 3.37 12.18
C TYR A 92 -3.29 4.64 12.62
N ASN A 93 -2.84 5.80 12.15
CA ASN A 93 -3.45 7.09 12.47
C ASN A 93 -4.26 7.65 11.30
N PHE A 94 -3.77 7.42 10.08
CA PHE A 94 -4.39 7.94 8.86
C PHE A 94 -4.39 6.85 7.79
N LEU A 95 -5.47 6.81 6.99
CA LEU A 95 -5.62 5.92 5.86
C LEU A 95 -5.92 6.77 4.63
N LEU A 96 -4.96 6.84 3.72
CA LEU A 96 -5.06 7.53 2.44
C LEU A 96 -5.29 6.47 1.36
N MET A 97 -6.39 6.64 0.63
CA MET A 97 -6.84 5.70 -0.40
C MET A 97 -7.00 6.43 -1.73
N ARG A 98 -6.97 5.66 -2.82
CA ARG A 98 -7.21 6.17 -4.17
C ARG A 98 -8.69 6.54 -4.36
N ASP A 99 -9.01 7.67 -4.98
CA ASP A 99 -10.40 7.94 -5.41
C ASP A 99 -10.85 6.86 -6.40
N ARG A 100 -12.05 6.28 -6.22
CA ARG A 100 -12.54 5.17 -7.05
C ARG A 100 -12.52 5.42 -8.56
N ARG A 101 -12.60 6.67 -9.00
CA ARG A 101 -12.59 7.09 -10.41
C ARG A 101 -11.17 7.36 -10.92
N ASP A 102 -10.18 7.47 -10.05
CA ASP A 102 -8.81 7.72 -10.44
C ASP A 102 -8.16 6.50 -11.08
N ARG A 103 -7.63 6.70 -12.27
CA ARG A 103 -6.99 5.69 -13.11
C ARG A 103 -5.51 5.99 -13.36
N ARG A 104 -4.96 7.04 -12.75
CA ARG A 104 -3.55 7.37 -12.83
C ARG A 104 -2.68 6.25 -12.24
N PRO A 105 -1.40 6.16 -12.63
CA PRO A 105 -0.44 5.23 -12.03
C PRO A 105 -0.31 5.42 -10.52
N ASP A 106 0.03 4.35 -9.79
CA ASP A 106 0.26 4.41 -8.33
C ASP A 106 1.34 5.42 -7.94
N THR A 107 2.34 5.63 -8.79
CA THR A 107 3.40 6.62 -8.55
C THR A 107 2.84 8.05 -8.46
N GLU A 108 1.92 8.42 -9.34
CA GLU A 108 1.28 9.74 -9.32
C GLU A 108 0.38 9.90 -8.09
N ILE A 109 -0.43 8.88 -7.80
CA ILE A 109 -1.38 8.89 -6.69
C ILE A 109 -0.65 8.94 -5.34
N LYS A 110 0.37 8.09 -5.15
CA LYS A 110 1.14 8.06 -3.90
C LYS A 110 2.04 9.29 -3.75
N LYS A 111 2.50 9.91 -4.85
CA LYS A 111 3.12 11.24 -4.78
C LYS A 111 2.13 12.30 -4.29
N GLU A 112 0.89 12.30 -4.80
CA GLU A 112 -0.14 13.22 -4.31
C GLU A 112 -0.43 13.00 -2.81
N MET A 113 -0.49 11.74 -2.36
CA MET A 113 -0.60 11.42 -0.92
C MET A 113 0.61 11.93 -0.12
N LEU A 114 1.83 11.89 -0.66
CA LEU A 114 3.01 12.48 -0.01
C LEU A 114 2.86 13.98 0.20
N ASP A 115 2.41 14.66 -0.86
CA ASP A 115 2.21 16.11 -0.85
C ASP A 115 1.14 16.47 0.20
N GLN A 116 0.03 15.72 0.26
CA GLN A 116 -1.00 15.84 1.31
C GLN A 116 -0.44 15.63 2.72
N ILE A 117 0.39 14.61 2.95
CA ILE A 117 1.02 14.36 4.26
C ILE A 117 1.87 15.57 4.68
N ARG A 118 2.68 16.10 3.76
CA ARG A 118 3.55 17.25 4.03
C ARG A 118 2.76 18.53 4.31
N GLU A 119 1.67 18.76 3.59
CA GLU A 119 0.75 19.88 3.83
C GLU A 119 0.14 19.87 5.23
N THR A 120 -0.08 18.69 5.82
CA THR A 120 -0.55 18.55 7.21
C THR A 120 0.56 18.75 8.27
N GLY A 121 1.77 19.12 7.84
CA GLY A 121 2.91 19.44 8.70
C GLY A 121 3.68 18.22 9.20
N PHE A 122 3.51 17.06 8.56
CA PHE A 122 4.31 15.86 8.82
C PHE A 122 5.45 15.72 7.81
N GLU A 123 6.54 15.08 8.22
CA GLU A 123 7.62 14.65 7.32
C GLU A 123 7.87 13.14 7.52
N PRO A 124 7.76 12.32 6.46
CA PRO A 124 8.04 10.89 6.56
C PRO A 124 9.50 10.61 6.89
N LEU A 125 9.75 9.79 7.92
CA LEU A 125 11.07 9.24 8.22
C LEU A 125 11.48 8.21 7.16
N PHE A 126 10.52 7.35 6.80
CA PHE A 126 10.63 6.37 5.72
C PHE A 126 9.24 5.89 5.28
N ALA A 127 9.20 5.28 4.11
CA ALA A 127 8.09 4.48 3.60
C ALA A 127 8.46 2.99 3.57
N VAL A 128 7.49 2.11 3.77
CA VAL A 128 7.60 0.66 3.54
C VAL A 128 6.68 0.30 2.38
N GLU A 129 7.25 -0.32 1.34
CA GLU A 129 6.61 -0.53 0.04
C GLU A 129 7.14 -1.80 -0.61
N ASP A 130 6.34 -2.46 -1.43
CA ASP A 130 6.70 -3.65 -2.20
C ASP A 130 7.12 -3.28 -3.63
N ARG A 131 6.32 -2.44 -4.32
CA ARG A 131 6.43 -2.18 -5.75
C ARG A 131 7.62 -1.30 -6.06
N LYS A 132 8.43 -1.73 -7.03
CA LYS A 132 9.68 -1.06 -7.40
C LYS A 132 9.48 0.35 -7.95
N SER A 133 8.48 0.55 -8.81
CA SER A 133 8.16 1.88 -9.39
C SER A 133 7.76 2.89 -8.32
N VAL A 134 6.96 2.47 -7.34
CA VAL A 134 6.53 3.31 -6.21
C VAL A 134 7.68 3.55 -5.23
N THR A 135 8.48 2.53 -4.96
CA THR A 135 9.72 2.64 -4.17
C THR A 135 10.67 3.69 -4.77
N ALA A 136 10.86 3.68 -6.10
CA ALA A 136 11.66 4.68 -6.79
C ALA A 136 11.05 6.08 -6.63
N MET A 137 9.74 6.22 -6.82
CA MET A 137 9.02 7.48 -6.60
C MET A 137 9.23 8.04 -5.19
N TRP A 138 9.11 7.21 -4.14
CA TRP A 138 9.37 7.66 -2.77
C TRP A 138 10.79 8.23 -2.62
N ARG A 139 11.79 7.51 -3.14
CA ARG A 139 13.20 7.90 -3.09
C ARG A 139 13.48 9.19 -3.87
N GLU A 140 12.90 9.34 -5.05
CA GLU A 140 13.00 10.55 -5.88
C GLU A 140 12.43 11.79 -5.18
N ASN A 141 11.42 11.62 -4.33
CA ASN A 141 10.78 12.69 -3.56
C ASN A 141 11.37 12.87 -2.14
N GLY A 142 12.58 12.34 -1.91
CA GLY A 142 13.36 12.54 -0.69
C GLY A 142 12.96 11.63 0.48
N VAL A 143 12.11 10.63 0.26
CA VAL A 143 11.67 9.69 1.31
C VAL A 143 12.50 8.41 1.22
N ARG A 144 13.15 8.03 2.33
CA ARG A 144 13.80 6.71 2.44
C ARG A 144 12.74 5.63 2.26
N CYS A 145 12.95 4.69 1.34
CA CYS A 145 12.01 3.59 1.13
C CYS A 145 12.65 2.23 1.44
N LEU A 146 12.05 1.52 2.39
CA LEU A 146 12.35 0.14 2.76
C LEU A 146 11.52 -0.78 1.85
N GLN A 147 12.18 -1.39 0.87
CA GLN A 147 11.51 -2.25 -0.10
C GLN A 147 11.46 -3.68 0.44
N VAL A 148 10.26 -4.27 0.53
CA VAL A 148 10.07 -5.57 1.23
C VAL A 148 10.21 -6.80 0.33
N CYS A 149 10.14 -6.62 -0.99
CA CYS A 149 10.34 -7.68 -1.99
C CYS A 149 10.88 -7.08 -3.31
N GLU A 150 11.15 -7.91 -4.33
CA GLU A 150 11.68 -7.43 -5.63
C GLU A 150 10.75 -6.42 -6.35
N GLY A 151 9.43 -6.62 -6.25
CA GLY A 151 8.46 -5.61 -6.68
C GLY A 151 8.34 -5.36 -8.19
N ASP A 152 8.75 -6.32 -9.03
CA ASP A 152 8.78 -6.19 -10.50
C ASP A 152 7.40 -6.51 -11.16
N TYR A 153 6.40 -5.65 -10.93
CA TYR A 153 5.06 -5.68 -11.54
C TYR A 153 4.47 -4.29 -11.76
#